data_AF-A0A3D0GMS3-F1
#
_entry.id   AF-A0A3D0GMS3-F1
#
_cell.length_a   1.000
_cell.length_b   1.000
_cell.length_c   1.000
_cell.angle_alpha   90.00
_cell.angle_beta   90.00
_cell.angle_gamma   90.00
#
_symmetry.space_group_name_H-M   'P 1'
#
loop_
_entity.id
_entity.type
_entity.pdbx_description
1 polymer ?
#
loop_
_entity_poly.entity_id
_entity_poly.type
_entity_poly.pdbx_seq_one_letter_code
_entity_poly.pdbx_strand_id
1 'polypeptide(L)'
;MVISTATVALQEQLMFQDLPDIARHSGLEFSVVLAKGRRRYVCLARLDQALNQAPSSQTIPLYPDEYHWNQEDDSATYERLMDGLARGDWDGDRDNLAEAITDSAWFPVTSDHAQCTGRRCTYIAQCSFYKAREQLADADVIVTNHDLVLSDLSIGGGVVLPAPEDALYIFDEAHHLAEKAKNHSTAFCHLQSTLQWTEDTRKWLEQSTSFFKTHTLDALVARLMGHLKELADALETTISAALELEDKGQDVPALEQRFEHGLVPQILQEAFMGCSVIGVKVGSLVERLTLQCEELLDQEAIDKESVEVYLSACQSISSRLELTQALWSDFGHSTVDSPPPARWIRYQYGNSGVGISCHSSPILASAFLQSHLWERAAGVVLTSASLTALGRFDRFKLHAGTPSDAQYVAVTSPFDYSRARLHIPSDLPAANDAPAHTQALIERMPELLDQADGTLVLFSSRRQMTTVYEGLPSALQERILKQDVQSKKSLIEQHKHIIDAGGQSVLFGLASFAEGV
;
A
#
# COMPACT_ATOMS: atom_id res chain seq x y z
N MET A 1 -15.32 17.67 -7.43
CA MET A 1 -14.12 18.08 -6.66
C MET A 1 -13.61 16.88 -5.88
N VAL A 2 -12.30 16.68 -5.80
CA VAL A 2 -11.67 15.58 -5.05
C VAL A 2 -10.84 16.13 -3.90
N ILE A 3 -11.22 15.83 -2.66
CA ILE A 3 -10.48 16.19 -1.45
C ILE A 3 -9.73 14.95 -0.97
N SER A 4 -8.42 15.03 -0.92
CA SER A 4 -7.53 13.95 -0.53
C SER A 4 -6.83 14.32 0.77
N THR A 5 -6.86 13.44 1.77
CA THR A 5 -6.17 13.66 3.06
C THR A 5 -5.31 12.45 3.45
N ALA A 6 -4.44 12.62 4.44
CA ALA A 6 -3.43 11.62 4.78
C ALA A 6 -3.97 10.43 5.59
N THR A 7 -5.01 10.63 6.41
CA THR A 7 -5.47 9.64 7.40
C THR A 7 -6.99 9.42 7.38
N VAL A 8 -7.44 8.24 7.82
CA VAL A 8 -8.87 7.90 7.95
C VAL A 8 -9.59 8.83 8.94
N ALA A 9 -8.91 9.21 10.03
CA ALA A 9 -9.50 10.13 11.01
C ALA A 9 -9.81 11.52 10.42
N LEU A 10 -8.92 12.04 9.58
CA LEU A 10 -9.17 13.31 8.87
C LEU A 10 -10.29 13.16 7.83
N GLN A 11 -10.41 12.00 7.18
CA GLN A 11 -11.55 11.72 6.30
C GLN A 11 -12.86 11.74 7.07
N GLU A 12 -12.93 11.08 8.23
CA GLU A 12 -14.12 11.09 9.09
C GLU A 12 -14.46 12.51 9.54
N GLN A 13 -13.46 13.31 9.94
CA GLN A 13 -13.67 14.71 10.33
C GLN A 13 -14.27 15.53 9.17
N LEU A 14 -13.72 15.40 7.97
CA LEU A 14 -14.26 16.07 6.78
C LEU A 14 -15.69 15.63 6.47
N MET A 15 -15.97 14.33 6.55
CA MET A 15 -17.26 13.74 6.19
C MET A 15 -18.38 14.06 7.18
N PHE A 16 -18.08 14.04 8.48
CA PHE A 16 -19.11 14.12 9.53
C PHE A 16 -19.17 15.48 10.23
N GLN A 17 -18.15 16.33 10.07
CA GLN A 17 -18.10 17.64 10.71
C GLN A 17 -17.95 18.76 9.68
N ASP A 18 -16.79 18.86 9.02
CA ASP A 18 -16.43 20.06 8.26
C ASP A 18 -17.32 20.31 7.03
N LEU A 19 -17.52 19.31 6.17
CA LEU A 19 -18.35 19.46 4.96
C LEU A 19 -19.84 19.62 5.31
N PRO A 20 -20.43 18.87 6.26
CA PRO A 20 -21.79 19.15 6.74
C PRO A 20 -21.97 20.54 7.33
N ASP A 21 -20.98 21.05 8.07
CA ASP A 21 -21.00 22.41 8.62
C ASP A 21 -20.96 23.45 7.50
N ILE A 22 -20.13 23.26 6.47
CA ILE A 22 -20.08 24.12 5.28
C ILE A 22 -21.41 24.10 4.54
N ALA A 23 -21.99 22.92 4.28
CA ALA A 23 -23.29 22.81 3.60
C ALA A 23 -24.39 23.59 4.36
N ARG A 24 -24.40 23.50 5.70
CA ARG A 24 -25.38 24.19 6.56
C ARG A 24 -25.24 25.71 6.56
N HIS A 25 -24.02 26.25 6.41
CA HIS A 25 -23.75 27.68 6.62
C HIS A 25 -23.39 28.48 5.37
N SER A 26 -22.99 27.81 4.28
CA SER A 26 -22.57 28.50 3.04
C SER A 26 -23.73 28.83 2.08
N GLY A 27 -24.88 28.15 2.21
CA GLY A 27 -25.96 28.22 1.24
C GLY A 27 -25.68 27.45 -0.06
N LEU A 28 -24.63 26.63 -0.09
CA LEU A 28 -24.31 25.73 -1.20
C LEU A 28 -25.02 24.39 -0.99
N GLU A 29 -25.60 23.86 -2.07
CA GLU A 29 -26.11 22.49 -2.13
C GLU A 29 -25.10 21.63 -2.90
N PHE A 30 -24.55 20.60 -2.25
CA PHE A 30 -23.61 19.68 -2.86
C PHE A 30 -23.69 18.30 -2.21
N SER A 31 -23.44 17.25 -3.00
CA SER A 31 -23.32 15.87 -2.52
C SER A 31 -21.88 15.54 -2.13
N VAL A 32 -21.70 14.71 -1.09
CA VAL A 32 -20.39 14.27 -0.60
C VAL A 32 -20.36 12.75 -0.51
N VAL A 33 -19.31 12.13 -1.07
CA VAL A 33 -19.09 10.68 -1.01
C VAL A 33 -17.66 10.38 -0.59
N LEU A 34 -17.49 9.33 0.22
CA LEU A 34 -16.18 8.84 0.64
C LEU A 34 -15.70 7.72 -0.30
N ALA A 35 -14.57 7.94 -0.97
CA ALA A 35 -13.90 6.92 -1.77
C ALA A 35 -12.79 6.23 -0.96
N LYS A 36 -12.86 4.89 -0.91
CA LYS A 36 -11.86 4.05 -0.23
C LYS A 36 -11.22 3.06 -1.21
N GLY A 37 -10.00 2.62 -0.88
CA GLY A 37 -9.28 1.62 -1.68
C GLY A 37 -9.92 0.24 -1.60
N ARG A 38 -9.72 -0.60 -2.63
CA ARG A 38 -10.37 -1.93 -2.75
C ARG A 38 -10.07 -2.86 -1.59
N ARG A 39 -8.86 -2.80 -1.01
CA ARG A 39 -8.47 -3.58 0.18
C ARG A 39 -9.19 -3.16 1.47
N ARG A 40 -10.03 -2.12 1.44
CA ARG A 40 -10.95 -1.78 2.55
C ARG A 40 -12.30 -2.47 2.41
N TYR A 41 -12.57 -3.13 1.29
CA TYR A 41 -13.80 -3.89 1.07
C TYR A 41 -13.52 -5.39 1.00
N VAL A 42 -14.45 -6.17 1.54
CA VAL A 42 -14.42 -7.62 1.36
C VAL A 42 -14.69 -7.98 -0.10
N CYS A 43 -13.91 -8.93 -0.62
CA CYS A 43 -14.10 -9.50 -1.94
C CYS A 43 -14.90 -10.80 -1.81
N LEU A 44 -16.17 -10.78 -2.23
CA LEU A 44 -17.06 -11.94 -2.17
C LEU A 44 -16.45 -13.21 -2.81
N ALA A 45 -15.78 -13.06 -3.96
CA ALA A 45 -15.12 -14.18 -4.62
C ALA A 45 -14.03 -14.83 -3.75
N ARG A 46 -13.22 -14.01 -3.06
CA ARG A 46 -12.15 -14.49 -2.18
C ARG A 46 -12.70 -15.02 -0.86
N LEU A 47 -13.75 -14.41 -0.33
CA LEU A 47 -14.44 -14.87 0.88
C LEU A 47 -15.07 -16.25 0.64
N ASP A 48 -15.77 -16.44 -0.48
CA ASP A 48 -16.35 -17.73 -0.88
C ASP A 48 -15.26 -18.80 -1.11
N GLN A 49 -14.15 -18.42 -1.75
CA GLN A 49 -13.00 -19.31 -1.91
C GLN A 49 -12.38 -19.74 -0.57
N ALA A 50 -12.24 -18.80 0.37
CA ALA A 50 -11.69 -19.05 1.70
C ALA A 50 -12.59 -19.98 2.53
N LEU A 51 -13.91 -19.82 2.42
CA LEU A 51 -14.90 -20.66 3.11
C LEU A 51 -14.97 -22.09 2.56
N ASN A 52 -14.88 -22.24 1.23
CA ASN A 52 -15.08 -23.55 0.60
C ASN A 52 -13.84 -24.46 0.67
N GLN A 53 -12.71 -24.02 1.25
CA GLN A 53 -11.42 -24.74 1.35
C GLN A 53 -11.00 -25.46 0.06
N ALA A 54 -11.53 -25.06 -1.09
CA ALA A 54 -11.18 -25.63 -2.37
C ALA A 54 -9.90 -24.90 -2.79
N PRO A 55 -8.73 -25.57 -2.85
CA PRO A 55 -7.65 -25.05 -3.66
C PRO A 55 -8.17 -25.06 -5.09
N SER A 56 -8.80 -23.96 -5.51
CA SER A 56 -9.16 -23.80 -6.91
C SER A 56 -7.82 -23.74 -7.64
N SER A 57 -7.52 -24.82 -8.36
CA SER A 57 -6.39 -24.99 -9.28
C SER A 57 -6.38 -23.96 -10.43
N GLN A 58 -7.11 -22.85 -10.29
CA GLN A 58 -7.49 -21.90 -11.32
C GLN A 58 -7.12 -20.44 -10.98
N THR A 59 -6.71 -20.13 -9.76
CA THR A 59 -6.25 -18.76 -9.39
C THR A 59 -4.87 -18.83 -8.78
N ILE A 60 -3.87 -18.38 -9.54
CA ILE A 60 -2.49 -18.29 -9.08
C ILE A 60 -2.36 -17.03 -8.21
N PRO A 61 -1.84 -17.14 -6.96
CA PRO A 61 -1.56 -15.98 -6.12
C PRO A 61 -0.67 -14.97 -6.86
N LEU A 62 -1.02 -13.70 -6.75
CA LEU A 62 -0.36 -12.63 -7.50
C LEU A 62 0.81 -12.03 -6.72
N TYR A 63 0.73 -12.05 -5.38
CA TYR A 63 1.75 -11.52 -4.46
C TYR A 63 2.28 -12.57 -3.46
N PRO A 64 3.54 -12.46 -3.03
CA PRO A 64 4.20 -13.31 -2.03
C PRO A 64 3.49 -13.34 -0.69
N ASP A 65 3.00 -12.17 -0.28
CA ASP A 65 2.41 -11.96 1.02
C ASP A 65 1.29 -12.99 1.18
N GLU A 66 0.47 -13.21 0.15
CA GLU A 66 -0.67 -14.15 0.11
C GLU A 66 -0.34 -15.58 0.59
N TYR A 67 0.91 -16.01 0.50
CA TYR A 67 1.34 -17.33 1.00
C TYR A 67 1.53 -17.38 2.53
N HIS A 68 1.77 -16.24 3.19
CA HIS A 68 2.00 -16.16 4.64
C HIS A 68 0.70 -16.04 5.47
N TRP A 69 -0.39 -15.53 4.89
CA TRP A 69 -1.65 -15.27 5.63
C TRP A 69 -2.50 -16.54 5.82
N ASN A 70 -2.21 -17.63 5.11
CA ASN A 70 -3.00 -18.87 5.11
C ASN A 70 -2.63 -19.86 6.24
N GLN A 71 -2.00 -19.41 7.34
CA GLN A 71 -1.53 -20.31 8.42
C GLN A 71 -2.50 -20.44 9.61
N GLU A 72 -3.44 -19.50 9.77
CA GLU A 72 -4.43 -19.51 10.87
C GLU A 72 -5.82 -19.93 10.35
N ASP A 73 -6.56 -20.71 11.14
CA ASP A 73 -7.94 -21.11 10.81
C ASP A 73 -8.92 -20.00 11.20
N ASP A 74 -9.19 -19.11 10.24
CA ASP A 74 -10.12 -17.98 10.37
C ASP A 74 -11.55 -18.31 9.89
N SER A 75 -11.89 -19.59 9.71
CA SER A 75 -13.17 -20.02 9.09
C SER A 75 -14.40 -19.41 9.80
N ALA A 76 -14.42 -19.39 11.14
CA ALA A 76 -15.52 -18.79 11.91
C ALA A 76 -15.67 -17.28 11.68
N THR A 77 -14.56 -16.58 11.47
CA THR A 77 -14.55 -15.16 11.13
C THR A 77 -15.16 -14.96 9.73
N TYR A 78 -14.78 -15.78 8.76
CA TYR A 78 -15.30 -15.69 7.40
C TYR A 78 -16.79 -16.02 7.29
N GLU A 79 -17.27 -17.00 8.05
CA GLU A 79 -18.71 -17.33 8.11
C GLU A 79 -19.51 -16.12 8.62
N ARG A 80 -19.04 -15.48 9.69
CA ARG A 80 -19.67 -14.26 10.25
C ARG A 80 -19.70 -13.11 9.25
N LEU A 81 -18.61 -12.90 8.49
CA LEU A 81 -18.56 -11.85 7.46
C LEU A 81 -19.57 -12.12 6.33
N MET A 82 -19.65 -13.38 5.87
CA MET A 82 -20.59 -13.79 4.82
C MET A 82 -22.05 -13.60 5.28
N ASP A 83 -22.36 -14.03 6.50
CA ASP A 83 -23.69 -13.90 7.10
C ASP A 83 -24.11 -12.43 7.25
N GLY A 84 -23.22 -11.58 7.77
CA GLY A 84 -23.50 -10.15 7.95
C GLY A 84 -23.78 -9.44 6.62
N LEU A 85 -23.01 -9.77 5.59
CA LEU A 85 -23.20 -9.22 4.25
C LEU A 85 -24.48 -9.74 3.58
N ALA A 86 -24.81 -11.02 3.76
CA ALA A 86 -26.02 -11.63 3.22
C ALA A 86 -27.31 -11.08 3.87
N ARG A 87 -27.27 -10.76 5.17
CA ARG A 87 -28.37 -10.14 5.90
C ARG A 87 -28.53 -8.64 5.63
N GLY A 88 -27.49 -7.99 5.10
CA GLY A 88 -27.46 -6.54 4.89
C GLY A 88 -27.16 -5.75 6.16
N ASP A 89 -26.68 -6.40 7.22
CA ASP A 89 -26.27 -5.76 8.47
C ASP A 89 -24.93 -5.01 8.32
N TRP A 90 -24.18 -5.34 7.26
CA TRP A 90 -22.87 -4.77 6.94
C TRP A 90 -22.73 -4.59 5.43
N ASP A 91 -22.10 -3.49 5.02
CA ASP A 91 -21.91 -3.10 3.62
C ASP A 91 -20.67 -3.72 2.96
N GLY A 92 -19.83 -4.40 3.75
CA GLY A 92 -18.58 -4.98 3.30
C GLY A 92 -17.34 -4.10 3.51
N ASP A 93 -17.49 -2.90 4.09
CA ASP A 93 -16.39 -1.99 4.44
C ASP A 93 -15.77 -2.37 5.79
N ARG A 94 -14.46 -2.61 5.81
CA ARG A 94 -13.70 -2.97 7.03
C ARG A 94 -13.94 -2.00 8.17
N ASP A 95 -13.99 -0.71 7.90
CA ASP A 95 -14.07 0.32 8.94
C ASP A 95 -15.49 0.39 9.57
N ASN A 96 -16.50 -0.17 8.88
CA ASN A 96 -17.88 -0.27 9.36
C ASN A 96 -18.15 -1.58 10.13
N LEU A 97 -17.15 -2.43 10.32
CA LEU A 97 -17.28 -3.63 11.16
C LEU A 97 -17.39 -3.26 12.64
N ALA A 98 -18.39 -3.83 13.31
CA ALA A 98 -18.58 -3.63 14.75
C ALA A 98 -17.41 -4.18 15.60
N GLU A 99 -16.77 -5.25 15.12
CA GLU A 99 -15.63 -5.89 15.78
C GLU A 99 -14.38 -5.76 14.91
N ALA A 100 -13.26 -5.37 15.52
CA ALA A 100 -11.99 -5.25 14.82
C ALA A 100 -11.53 -6.62 14.29
N ILE A 101 -11.13 -6.64 13.03
CA ILE A 101 -10.52 -7.80 12.37
C ILE A 101 -9.01 -7.58 12.21
N THR A 102 -8.24 -8.62 12.50
CA THR A 102 -6.79 -8.62 12.31
C THR A 102 -6.46 -8.49 10.83
N ASP A 103 -5.28 -7.95 10.54
CA ASP A 103 -4.76 -7.91 9.18
C ASP A 103 -4.60 -9.33 8.62
N SER A 104 -4.14 -10.29 9.45
CA SER A 104 -3.98 -11.72 9.08
C SER A 104 -5.23 -12.31 8.43
N ALA A 105 -6.39 -12.10 9.06
CA ALA A 105 -7.68 -12.57 8.60
C ALA A 105 -8.28 -11.71 7.48
N TRP A 106 -8.03 -10.40 7.47
CA TRP A 106 -8.69 -9.48 6.53
C TRP A 106 -8.13 -9.57 5.11
N PHE A 107 -6.81 -9.56 4.96
CA PHE A 107 -6.19 -9.46 3.63
C PHE A 107 -6.49 -10.65 2.69
N PRO A 108 -6.57 -11.91 3.15
CA PRO A 108 -6.94 -13.06 2.31
C PRO A 108 -8.30 -12.92 1.61
N VAL A 109 -9.26 -12.25 2.27
CA VAL A 109 -10.63 -12.07 1.76
C VAL A 109 -10.84 -10.73 1.06
N THR A 110 -9.75 -10.04 0.69
CA THR A 110 -9.78 -8.79 -0.08
C THR A 110 -9.15 -8.98 -1.45
N SER A 111 -9.23 -7.95 -2.30
CA SER A 111 -8.55 -7.95 -3.59
C SER A 111 -8.01 -6.55 -3.88
N ASP A 112 -6.97 -6.45 -4.69
CA ASP A 112 -6.47 -5.19 -5.23
C ASP A 112 -6.83 -5.00 -6.71
N HIS A 113 -6.22 -4.01 -7.36
CA HIS A 113 -6.45 -3.75 -8.78
C HIS A 113 -5.90 -4.88 -9.66
N ALA A 114 -4.74 -5.44 -9.31
CA ALA A 114 -4.03 -6.40 -10.15
C ALA A 114 -4.71 -7.79 -10.15
N GLN A 115 -5.46 -8.12 -9.10
CA GLN A 115 -6.11 -9.42 -8.95
C GLN A 115 -7.58 -9.46 -9.35
N CYS A 116 -8.27 -8.32 -9.35
CA CYS A 116 -9.69 -8.31 -9.56
C CYS A 116 -10.03 -8.28 -11.04
N THR A 117 -10.93 -9.17 -11.46
CA THR A 117 -11.43 -9.28 -12.83
C THR A 117 -12.45 -8.18 -13.21
N GLY A 118 -12.70 -7.25 -12.29
CA GLY A 118 -13.54 -6.07 -12.51
C GLY A 118 -14.96 -6.42 -12.94
N ARG A 119 -15.44 -5.82 -14.04
CA ARG A 119 -16.79 -6.04 -14.57
C ARG A 119 -17.06 -7.49 -15.03
N ARG A 120 -16.02 -8.31 -15.20
CA ARG A 120 -16.13 -9.72 -15.57
C ARG A 120 -16.27 -10.66 -14.37
N CYS A 121 -16.29 -10.13 -13.14
CA CYS A 121 -16.46 -10.93 -11.93
C CYS A 121 -17.88 -11.47 -11.81
N THR A 122 -18.04 -12.77 -11.52
CA THR A 122 -19.35 -13.43 -11.29
C THR A 122 -20.13 -12.78 -10.14
N TYR A 123 -19.43 -12.24 -9.15
CA TYR A 123 -20.00 -11.57 -7.98
C TYR A 123 -20.16 -10.04 -8.15
N ILE A 124 -20.03 -9.50 -9.38
CA ILE A 124 -20.04 -8.05 -9.63
C ILE A 124 -21.30 -7.35 -9.09
N ALA A 125 -22.47 -7.99 -9.23
CA ALA A 125 -23.75 -7.42 -8.80
C ALA A 125 -23.86 -7.25 -7.28
N GLN A 126 -23.18 -8.09 -6.49
CA GLN A 126 -23.14 -7.97 -5.03
C GLN A 126 -21.83 -7.36 -4.51
N CYS A 127 -20.91 -6.95 -5.38
CA CYS A 127 -19.60 -6.48 -4.97
C CYS A 127 -19.68 -5.16 -4.19
N SER A 128 -19.36 -5.20 -2.89
CA SER A 128 -19.34 -4.05 -1.98
C SER A 128 -18.55 -2.87 -2.53
N PHE A 129 -17.38 -3.14 -3.11
CA PHE A 129 -16.54 -2.10 -3.71
C PHE A 129 -17.19 -1.41 -4.91
N TYR A 130 -17.83 -2.16 -5.81
CA TYR A 130 -18.48 -1.56 -6.98
C TYR A 130 -19.74 -0.79 -6.60
N LYS A 131 -20.52 -1.29 -5.63
CA LYS A 131 -21.66 -0.56 -5.06
C LYS A 131 -21.25 0.77 -4.45
N ALA A 132 -20.16 0.80 -3.68
CA ALA A 132 -19.61 2.05 -3.14
C ALA A 132 -19.13 3.00 -4.26
N ARG A 133 -18.65 2.47 -5.39
CA ARG A 133 -18.20 3.26 -6.55
C ARG A 133 -19.33 3.88 -7.37
N GLU A 134 -20.49 3.23 -7.49
CA GLU A 134 -21.62 3.79 -8.23
C GLU A 134 -22.03 5.16 -7.68
N GLN A 135 -21.90 5.36 -6.37
CA GLN A 135 -22.20 6.62 -5.69
C GLN A 135 -21.22 7.76 -6.07
N LEU A 136 -20.03 7.45 -6.58
CA LEU A 136 -19.02 8.46 -6.92
C LEU A 136 -19.35 9.26 -8.19
N ALA A 137 -20.11 8.68 -9.12
CA ALA A 137 -20.36 9.28 -10.42
C ALA A 137 -21.19 10.58 -10.33
N ASP A 138 -22.13 10.64 -9.39
CA ASP A 138 -23.04 11.77 -9.19
C ASP A 138 -22.59 12.68 -8.01
N ALA A 139 -21.38 12.48 -7.49
CA ALA A 139 -20.87 13.20 -6.33
C ALA A 139 -20.21 14.54 -6.72
N ASP A 140 -20.65 15.64 -6.14
CA ASP A 140 -20.00 16.94 -6.31
C ASP A 140 -18.64 17.00 -5.60
N VAL A 141 -18.55 16.36 -4.42
CA VAL A 141 -17.35 16.27 -3.59
C VAL A 141 -17.02 14.82 -3.26
N ILE A 142 -15.82 14.39 -3.62
CA ILE A 142 -15.29 13.07 -3.29
C ILE A 142 -14.18 13.24 -2.26
N VAL A 143 -14.37 12.69 -1.06
CA VAL A 143 -13.33 12.63 -0.03
C VAL A 143 -12.57 11.31 -0.17
N THR A 144 -11.25 11.33 -0.12
CA THR A 144 -10.40 10.15 -0.35
C THR A 144 -9.05 10.28 0.35
N ASN A 145 -8.17 9.29 0.22
CA ASN A 145 -6.77 9.38 0.66
C ASN A 145 -5.83 9.63 -0.51
N HIS A 146 -4.61 10.07 -0.19
CA HIS A 146 -3.59 10.31 -1.21
C HIS A 146 -3.27 9.03 -2.00
N ASP A 147 -3.23 7.89 -1.33
CA ASP A 147 -2.86 6.61 -1.95
C ASP A 147 -3.84 6.22 -3.07
N LEU A 148 -5.15 6.40 -2.85
CA LEU A 148 -6.17 6.11 -3.87
C LEU A 148 -6.09 7.08 -5.05
N VAL A 149 -5.83 8.36 -4.80
CA VAL A 149 -5.61 9.34 -5.88
C VAL A 149 -4.39 8.93 -6.71
N LEU A 150 -3.27 8.65 -6.08
CA LEU A 150 -2.03 8.27 -6.76
C LEU A 150 -2.18 6.94 -7.53
N SER A 151 -2.93 5.98 -6.98
CA SER A 151 -3.26 4.74 -7.67
C SER A 151 -4.14 4.96 -8.89
N ASP A 152 -5.19 5.78 -8.80
CA ASP A 152 -6.02 6.11 -9.96
C ASP A 152 -5.21 6.82 -11.05
N LEU A 153 -4.37 7.78 -10.65
CA LEU A 153 -3.48 8.49 -11.55
C LEU A 153 -2.52 7.55 -12.29
N SER A 154 -1.96 6.56 -11.60
CA SER A 154 -0.98 5.62 -12.18
C SER A 154 -1.53 4.74 -13.31
N ILE A 155 -2.85 4.49 -13.31
CA ILE A 155 -3.55 3.72 -14.36
C ILE A 155 -4.21 4.63 -15.39
N GLY A 156 -3.81 5.91 -15.43
CA GLY A 156 -4.26 6.89 -16.41
C GLY A 156 -5.26 7.92 -15.88
N GLY A 157 -5.79 7.78 -14.66
CA GLY A 157 -6.80 8.67 -14.10
C GLY A 157 -8.17 8.52 -14.77
N GLY A 158 -9.26 8.66 -14.02
CA GLY A 158 -10.61 8.51 -14.59
C GLY A 158 -11.18 7.08 -14.52
N VAL A 159 -10.46 6.14 -13.91
CA VAL A 159 -10.89 4.73 -13.77
C VAL A 159 -11.65 4.51 -12.47
N VAL A 160 -11.20 5.18 -11.40
CA VAL A 160 -11.73 5.10 -10.04
C VAL A 160 -12.30 6.43 -9.60
N LEU A 161 -11.57 7.51 -9.84
CA LEU A 161 -11.99 8.88 -9.58
C LEU A 161 -12.36 9.54 -10.91
N PRO A 162 -13.00 10.72 -10.91
CA PRO A 162 -13.20 11.49 -12.13
C PRO A 162 -11.88 11.74 -12.86
N ALA A 163 -11.94 11.87 -14.18
CA ALA A 163 -10.77 12.14 -14.99
C ALA A 163 -10.07 13.42 -14.50
N PRO A 164 -8.72 13.46 -14.43
CA PRO A 164 -8.01 14.60 -13.87
C PRO A 164 -8.39 15.92 -14.54
N GLU A 165 -8.54 15.90 -15.86
CA GLU A 165 -8.98 17.04 -16.68
C GLU A 165 -10.33 17.65 -16.27
N ASP A 166 -11.20 16.88 -15.63
CA ASP A 166 -12.53 17.29 -15.17
C ASP A 166 -12.58 17.51 -13.64
N ALA A 167 -11.46 17.36 -12.94
CA ALA A 167 -11.40 17.35 -11.49
C ALA A 167 -10.50 18.45 -10.90
N LEU A 168 -11.06 19.18 -9.93
CA LEU A 168 -10.29 19.99 -8.99
C LEU A 168 -9.83 19.11 -7.83
N TYR A 169 -8.52 19.10 -7.55
CA TYR A 169 -7.94 18.35 -6.44
C TYR A 169 -7.56 19.29 -5.29
N ILE A 170 -7.92 18.90 -4.06
CA ILE A 170 -7.44 19.51 -2.83
C ILE A 170 -6.67 18.43 -2.07
N PHE A 171 -5.37 18.59 -1.94
CA PHE A 171 -4.56 17.74 -1.06
C PHE A 171 -4.40 18.44 0.28
N ASP A 172 -5.11 17.94 1.27
CA ASP A 172 -4.91 18.24 2.68
C ASP A 172 -3.79 17.36 3.26
N GLU A 173 -3.04 17.88 4.22
CA GLU A 173 -1.77 17.29 4.66
C GLU A 173 -0.80 16.96 3.50
N ALA A 174 -0.74 17.86 2.53
CA ALA A 174 0.03 17.70 1.29
C ALA A 174 1.54 17.47 1.49
N HIS A 175 2.09 17.69 2.68
CA HIS A 175 3.48 17.36 2.99
C HIS A 175 3.79 15.85 2.78
N HIS A 176 2.78 14.99 2.85
CA HIS A 176 2.88 13.56 2.54
C HIS A 176 2.86 13.22 1.04
N LEU A 177 2.37 14.13 0.19
CA LEU A 177 2.06 13.83 -1.22
C LEU A 177 3.28 13.30 -1.98
N ALA A 178 4.42 14.00 -1.86
CA ALA A 178 5.63 13.64 -2.60
C ALA A 178 6.20 12.29 -2.15
N GLU A 179 6.17 12.00 -0.86
CA GLU A 179 6.65 10.71 -0.33
C GLU A 179 5.73 9.56 -0.76
N LYS A 180 4.41 9.74 -0.66
CA LYS A 180 3.44 8.73 -1.12
C LYS A 180 3.53 8.49 -2.62
N ALA A 181 3.69 9.54 -3.42
CA ALA A 181 3.86 9.43 -4.88
C ALA A 181 5.15 8.68 -5.25
N LYS A 182 6.24 8.93 -4.51
CA LYS A 182 7.50 8.19 -4.66
C LYS A 182 7.32 6.71 -4.32
N ASN A 183 6.67 6.41 -3.21
CA ASN A 183 6.41 5.03 -2.78
C ASN A 183 5.51 4.29 -3.79
N HIS A 184 4.49 4.96 -4.33
CA HIS A 184 3.63 4.41 -5.40
C HIS A 184 4.41 4.12 -6.70
N SER A 185 5.47 4.88 -6.96
CA SER A 185 6.34 4.70 -8.13
C SER A 185 7.44 3.66 -7.89
N THR A 186 7.42 2.95 -6.76
CA THR A 186 8.43 1.94 -6.43
C THR A 186 8.07 0.60 -7.08
N ALA A 187 8.92 0.12 -7.97
CA ALA A 187 8.83 -1.23 -8.52
C ALA A 187 9.45 -2.22 -7.54
N PHE A 188 8.89 -3.42 -7.45
CA PHE A 188 9.43 -4.49 -6.63
C PHE A 188 9.17 -5.88 -7.24
N CYS A 189 10.04 -6.83 -6.91
CA CYS A 189 9.91 -8.22 -7.30
C CYS A 189 10.43 -9.12 -6.19
N HIS A 190 9.60 -10.05 -5.75
CA HIS A 190 10.02 -11.10 -4.84
C HIS A 190 10.38 -12.33 -5.65
N LEU A 191 11.63 -12.74 -5.55
CA LEU A 191 12.20 -13.68 -6.50
C LEU A 191 11.60 -15.08 -6.37
N GLN A 192 11.50 -15.61 -5.14
CA GLN A 192 10.98 -16.94 -4.87
C GLN A 192 9.51 -17.08 -5.28
N SER A 193 8.68 -16.10 -4.92
CA SER A 193 7.26 -16.14 -5.30
C SER A 193 7.05 -15.96 -6.79
N THR A 194 7.94 -15.21 -7.46
CA THR A 194 7.89 -15.06 -8.92
C THR A 194 8.32 -16.32 -9.64
N LEU A 195 9.31 -17.04 -9.10
CA LEU A 195 9.68 -18.38 -9.55
C LEU A 195 8.51 -19.36 -9.37
N GLN A 196 7.93 -19.41 -8.17
CA GLN A 196 6.80 -20.29 -7.86
C GLN A 196 5.60 -20.00 -8.78
N TRP A 197 5.24 -18.73 -8.96
CA TRP A 197 4.19 -18.31 -9.89
C TRP A 197 4.49 -18.74 -11.34
N THR A 198 5.75 -18.65 -11.78
CA THR A 198 6.17 -19.06 -13.13
C THR A 198 5.96 -20.57 -13.33
N GLU A 199 6.36 -21.38 -12.34
CA GLU A 199 6.13 -22.82 -12.34
C GLU A 199 4.65 -23.20 -12.27
N ASP A 200 3.88 -22.52 -11.44
CA ASP A 200 2.44 -22.77 -11.31
C ASP A 200 1.69 -22.39 -12.59
N THR A 201 2.09 -21.30 -13.24
CA THR A 201 1.57 -20.90 -14.57
C THR A 201 1.87 -21.98 -15.61
N ARG A 202 3.10 -22.53 -15.60
CA ARG A 202 3.50 -23.61 -16.50
C ARG A 202 2.68 -24.88 -16.27
N LYS A 203 2.46 -25.27 -15.01
CA LYS A 203 1.63 -26.43 -14.64
C LYS A 203 0.16 -26.23 -15.02
N TRP A 204 -0.36 -25.02 -14.82
CA TRP A 204 -1.73 -24.69 -15.22
C TRP A 204 -1.91 -24.81 -16.74
N LEU A 205 -0.97 -24.32 -17.55
CA LEU A 205 -0.97 -24.53 -19.01
C LEU A 205 -0.93 -26.02 -19.36
N GLU A 206 -0.12 -26.80 -18.65
CA GLU A 206 -0.01 -28.25 -18.85
C GLU A 206 -1.36 -28.95 -18.59
N GLN A 207 -2.04 -28.63 -17.50
CA GLN A 207 -3.37 -29.15 -17.16
C GLN A 207 -4.44 -28.69 -18.16
N SER A 208 -4.29 -27.48 -18.70
CA SER A 208 -5.21 -26.85 -19.65
C SER A 208 -4.97 -27.24 -21.10
N THR A 209 -3.97 -28.10 -21.38
CA THR A 209 -3.56 -28.49 -22.73
C THR A 209 -4.72 -29.04 -23.58
N SER A 210 -5.68 -29.74 -22.97
CA SER A 210 -6.84 -30.28 -23.70
C SER A 210 -7.69 -29.17 -24.32
N PHE A 211 -7.97 -28.11 -23.57
CA PHE A 211 -8.73 -26.96 -24.07
C PHE A 211 -7.99 -26.30 -25.24
N PHE A 212 -6.70 -26.00 -25.07
CA PHE A 212 -5.92 -25.34 -26.11
C PHE A 212 -5.74 -26.20 -27.37
N LYS A 213 -5.64 -27.53 -27.23
CA LYS A 213 -5.62 -28.46 -28.37
C LYS A 213 -6.92 -28.44 -29.16
N THR A 214 -8.07 -28.44 -28.49
CA THR A 214 -9.38 -28.37 -29.17
C THR A 214 -9.51 -27.13 -30.04
N HIS A 215 -8.84 -26.03 -29.66
CA HIS A 215 -8.88 -24.74 -30.36
C HIS A 215 -7.62 -24.46 -31.20
N THR A 216 -6.78 -25.47 -31.49
CA THR A 216 -5.56 -25.33 -32.33
C THR A 216 -4.51 -24.34 -31.80
N LEU A 217 -4.49 -24.11 -30.48
CA LEU A 217 -3.54 -23.23 -29.79
C LEU A 217 -2.36 -23.98 -29.16
N ASP A 218 -2.25 -25.29 -29.39
CA ASP A 218 -1.27 -26.17 -28.75
C ASP A 218 0.18 -25.80 -29.07
N ALA A 219 0.47 -25.40 -30.31
CA ALA A 219 1.81 -24.96 -30.69
C ALA A 219 2.22 -23.65 -29.98
N LEU A 220 1.27 -22.74 -29.76
CA LEU A 220 1.50 -21.49 -29.05
C LEU A 220 1.76 -21.77 -27.57
N VAL A 221 0.92 -22.59 -26.95
CA VAL A 221 1.05 -22.99 -25.54
C VAL A 221 2.34 -23.76 -25.28
N ALA A 222 2.74 -24.68 -26.17
CA ALA A 222 4.01 -25.40 -26.04
C ALA A 222 5.22 -24.45 -26.07
N ARG A 223 5.20 -23.43 -26.93
CA ARG A 223 6.24 -22.38 -26.95
C ARG A 223 6.23 -21.53 -25.68
N LEU A 224 5.05 -21.16 -25.19
CA LEU A 224 4.89 -20.41 -23.95
C LEU A 224 5.44 -21.20 -22.75
N MET A 225 5.10 -22.48 -22.63
CA MET A 225 5.63 -23.36 -21.59
C MET A 225 7.16 -23.50 -21.66
N GLY A 226 7.72 -23.55 -22.87
CA GLY A 226 9.17 -23.54 -23.09
C GLY A 226 9.84 -22.29 -22.52
N HIS A 227 9.32 -21.11 -22.86
CA HIS A 227 9.88 -19.84 -22.33
C HIS A 227 9.58 -19.62 -20.85
N LEU A 228 8.48 -20.12 -20.31
CA LEU A 228 8.23 -20.10 -18.85
C LEU A 228 9.28 -20.94 -18.09
N LYS A 229 9.70 -22.08 -18.67
CA LYS A 229 10.81 -22.86 -18.11
C LYS A 229 12.13 -22.09 -18.17
N GLU A 230 12.46 -21.49 -19.32
CA GLU A 230 13.65 -20.64 -19.44
C GLU A 230 13.61 -19.48 -18.42
N LEU A 231 12.43 -18.90 -18.17
CA LEU A 231 12.25 -17.83 -17.20
C LEU A 231 12.47 -18.33 -15.76
N ALA A 232 11.98 -19.52 -15.42
CA ALA A 232 12.23 -20.16 -14.14
C ALA A 232 13.74 -20.37 -13.91
N ASP A 233 14.46 -20.90 -14.90
CA ASP A 233 15.92 -21.10 -14.84
C ASP A 233 16.67 -19.75 -14.65
N ALA A 234 16.21 -18.68 -15.31
CA ALA A 234 16.78 -17.34 -15.16
C ALA A 234 16.50 -16.74 -13.76
N LEU A 235 15.31 -16.98 -13.21
CA LEU A 235 14.95 -16.56 -11.85
C LEU A 235 15.76 -17.31 -10.80
N GLU A 236 15.99 -18.61 -10.96
CA GLU A 236 16.89 -19.39 -10.09
C GLU A 236 18.31 -18.82 -10.11
N THR A 237 18.83 -18.51 -11.30
CA THR A 237 20.14 -17.86 -11.45
C THR A 237 20.18 -16.51 -10.74
N THR A 238 19.09 -15.72 -10.81
CA THR A 238 18.96 -14.42 -10.14
C THR A 238 18.90 -14.59 -8.61
N ILE A 239 18.21 -15.61 -8.11
CA ILE A 239 18.17 -15.94 -6.67
C ILE A 239 19.58 -16.30 -6.19
N SER A 240 20.31 -17.15 -6.92
CA SER A 240 21.70 -17.50 -6.59
C SER A 240 22.60 -16.28 -6.56
N ALA A 241 22.55 -15.42 -7.58
CA ALA A 241 23.31 -14.17 -7.62
C ALA A 241 22.98 -13.23 -6.45
N ALA A 242 21.71 -13.11 -6.08
CA ALA A 242 21.29 -12.29 -4.94
C ALA A 242 21.75 -12.86 -3.59
N LEU A 243 21.83 -14.19 -3.44
CA LEU A 243 22.36 -14.85 -2.23
C LEU A 243 23.89 -14.74 -2.13
N GLU A 244 24.60 -14.68 -3.26
CA GLU A 244 26.05 -14.46 -3.27
C GLU A 244 26.43 -13.05 -2.80
N LEU A 245 25.55 -12.07 -3.02
CA LEU A 245 25.73 -10.68 -2.60
C LEU A 245 25.38 -10.42 -1.13
N GLU A 246 24.70 -11.37 -0.49
CA GLU A 246 24.27 -11.27 0.91
C GLU A 246 25.49 -11.06 1.83
N ASP A 247 25.52 -9.94 2.55
CA ASP A 247 26.57 -9.65 3.52
C ASP A 247 26.38 -10.51 4.78
N LYS A 248 27.05 -11.67 4.80
CA LYS A 248 27.11 -12.59 5.94
C LYS A 248 28.15 -12.18 7.01
N GLY A 249 28.80 -11.02 6.83
CA GLY A 249 29.95 -10.61 7.65
C GLY A 249 29.62 -10.06 9.04
N GLN A 250 28.35 -9.92 9.41
CA GLN A 250 27.90 -9.40 10.71
C GLN A 250 27.18 -10.49 11.52
N ASP A 251 27.26 -10.42 12.86
CA ASP A 251 26.55 -11.33 13.80
C ASP A 251 25.02 -11.34 13.59
N VAL A 252 24.50 -10.29 12.94
CA VAL A 252 23.12 -10.19 12.47
C VAL A 252 23.16 -9.84 10.98
N PRO A 253 22.66 -10.70 10.07
CA PRO A 253 22.62 -10.38 8.65
C PRO A 253 21.84 -9.10 8.38
N ALA A 254 22.33 -8.28 7.44
CA ALA A 254 21.62 -7.08 7.03
C ALA A 254 20.28 -7.45 6.38
N LEU A 255 19.16 -7.06 7.00
CA LEU A 255 17.82 -7.25 6.43
C LEU A 255 17.64 -6.49 5.11
N GLU A 256 18.43 -5.45 4.86
CA GLU A 256 18.44 -4.67 3.61
C GLU A 256 19.85 -4.34 3.15
N GLN A 257 20.11 -4.53 1.85
CA GLN A 257 21.35 -4.16 1.16
C GLN A 257 21.04 -3.15 0.07
N ARG A 258 21.53 -1.92 0.25
CA ARG A 258 21.33 -0.81 -0.70
C ARG A 258 22.53 -0.67 -1.61
N PHE A 259 22.29 -0.36 -2.88
CA PHE A 259 23.36 -0.15 -3.84
C PHE A 259 23.78 1.32 -3.88
N GLU A 260 25.07 1.57 -3.67
CA GLU A 260 25.64 2.91 -3.73
C GLU A 260 25.39 3.53 -5.11
N HIS A 261 24.90 4.77 -5.14
CA HIS A 261 24.45 5.46 -6.36
C HIS A 261 23.40 4.69 -7.19
N GLY A 262 22.70 3.73 -6.60
CA GLY A 262 21.75 2.87 -7.31
C GLY A 262 22.40 1.91 -8.31
N LEU A 263 23.72 1.69 -8.23
CA LEU A 263 24.45 0.85 -9.18
C LEU A 263 24.39 -0.63 -8.79
N VAL A 264 23.58 -1.39 -9.53
CA VAL A 264 23.42 -2.83 -9.33
C VAL A 264 24.74 -3.55 -9.64
N PRO A 265 25.21 -4.53 -8.84
CA PRO A 265 26.41 -5.30 -9.17
C PRO A 265 26.28 -6.08 -10.48
N GLN A 266 27.37 -6.21 -11.24
CA GLN A 266 27.37 -6.81 -12.59
C GLN A 266 26.72 -8.20 -12.63
N ILE A 267 27.03 -9.07 -11.66
CA ILE A 267 26.44 -10.42 -11.57
C ILE A 267 24.90 -10.38 -11.54
N LEU A 268 24.34 -9.39 -10.83
CA LEU A 268 22.90 -9.24 -10.69
C LEU A 268 22.29 -8.52 -11.91
N GLN A 269 23.01 -7.57 -12.52
CA GLN A 269 22.61 -6.96 -13.80
C GLN A 269 22.45 -8.01 -14.89
N GLU A 270 23.44 -8.90 -15.05
CA GLU A 270 23.43 -9.96 -16.06
C GLU A 270 22.28 -10.95 -15.82
N ALA A 271 22.04 -11.33 -14.55
CA ALA A 271 20.93 -12.22 -14.18
C ALA A 271 19.55 -11.59 -14.48
N PHE A 272 19.34 -10.32 -14.10
CA PHE A 272 18.09 -9.61 -14.40
C PHE A 272 17.92 -9.32 -15.90
N MET A 273 19.01 -9.11 -16.65
CA MET A 273 18.94 -9.02 -18.10
C MET A 273 18.42 -10.32 -18.72
N GLY A 274 18.86 -11.47 -18.22
CA GLY A 274 18.33 -12.78 -18.60
C GLY A 274 16.82 -12.89 -18.38
N CYS A 275 16.36 -12.52 -17.18
CA CYS A 275 14.93 -12.47 -16.84
C CYS A 275 14.17 -11.51 -17.77
N SER A 276 14.70 -10.31 -17.99
CA SER A 276 14.08 -9.27 -18.83
C SER A 276 13.89 -9.74 -20.28
N VAL A 277 14.93 -10.32 -20.90
CA VAL A 277 14.88 -10.79 -22.30
C VAL A 277 13.88 -11.93 -22.46
N ILE A 278 13.82 -12.87 -21.52
CA ILE A 278 12.88 -14.00 -21.58
C ILE A 278 11.46 -13.53 -21.23
N GLY A 279 11.31 -12.63 -20.26
CA GLY A 279 10.06 -12.02 -19.84
C GLY A 279 9.32 -11.33 -21.00
N VAL A 280 10.02 -10.57 -21.84
CA VAL A 280 9.44 -9.99 -23.08
C VAL A 280 8.89 -11.07 -24.01
N LYS A 281 9.60 -12.20 -24.18
CA LYS A 281 9.14 -13.30 -25.03
C LYS A 281 7.87 -13.94 -24.46
N VAL A 282 7.84 -14.21 -23.15
CA VAL A 282 6.67 -14.73 -22.44
C VAL A 282 5.49 -13.76 -22.60
N GLY A 283 5.69 -12.47 -22.31
CA GLY A 283 4.66 -11.43 -22.47
C GLY A 283 4.07 -11.40 -23.87
N SER A 284 4.91 -11.40 -24.92
CA SER A 284 4.45 -11.42 -26.32
C SER A 284 3.63 -12.67 -26.71
N LEU A 285 3.85 -13.79 -26.03
CA LEU A 285 3.09 -15.03 -26.26
C LEU A 285 1.78 -15.01 -25.49
N VAL A 286 1.77 -14.48 -24.26
CA VAL A 286 0.57 -14.30 -23.44
C VAL A 286 -0.37 -13.29 -24.09
N GLU A 287 0.15 -12.18 -24.64
CA GLU A 287 -0.64 -11.21 -25.39
C GLU A 287 -1.30 -11.85 -26.61
N ARG A 288 -0.53 -12.61 -27.40
CA ARG A 288 -1.09 -13.38 -28.53
C ARG A 288 -2.14 -14.40 -28.10
N LEU A 289 -1.91 -15.11 -26.99
CA LEU A 289 -2.89 -16.06 -26.45
C LEU A 289 -4.17 -15.35 -26.01
N THR A 290 -4.04 -14.17 -25.40
CA THR A 290 -5.16 -13.31 -24.98
C THR A 290 -6.01 -12.93 -26.19
N LEU A 291 -5.39 -12.43 -27.27
CA LEU A 291 -6.08 -12.09 -28.52
C LEU A 291 -6.80 -13.31 -29.13
N GLN A 292 -6.17 -14.48 -29.14
CA GLN A 292 -6.81 -15.70 -29.62
C GLN A 292 -8.02 -16.12 -28.76
N CYS A 293 -7.94 -15.95 -27.44
CA CYS A 293 -9.09 -16.16 -26.56
C CYS A 293 -10.22 -15.15 -26.82
N GLU A 294 -9.91 -13.89 -27.12
CA GLU A 294 -10.90 -12.88 -27.50
C GLU A 294 -11.59 -13.24 -28.82
N GLU A 295 -10.82 -13.65 -29.84
CA GLU A 295 -11.37 -14.13 -31.12
C GLU A 295 -12.27 -15.37 -30.97
N LEU A 296 -12.00 -16.24 -29.99
CA LEU A 296 -12.86 -17.39 -29.69
C LEU A 296 -14.22 -16.95 -29.14
N LEU A 297 -14.31 -15.87 -28.36
CA LEU A 297 -15.57 -15.38 -27.78
C LEU A 297 -16.55 -14.83 -28.83
N ASP A 298 -16.04 -14.41 -29.98
CA ASP A 298 -16.84 -13.93 -31.12
C ASP A 298 -17.51 -15.08 -31.89
N GLN A 299 -17.14 -16.35 -31.62
CA GLN A 299 -17.71 -17.51 -32.30
C GLN A 299 -19.06 -17.92 -31.68
N GLU A 300 -20.07 -18.16 -32.52
CA GLU A 300 -21.43 -18.47 -32.05
C GLU A 300 -21.57 -19.83 -31.36
N ALA A 301 -20.73 -20.81 -31.70
CA ALA A 301 -20.83 -22.19 -31.22
C ALA A 301 -19.83 -22.56 -30.10
N ILE A 302 -19.25 -21.55 -29.43
CA ILE A 302 -18.24 -21.72 -28.39
C ILE A 302 -18.87 -21.79 -27.00
N ASP A 303 -18.24 -22.53 -26.09
CA ASP A 303 -18.55 -22.44 -24.67
C ASP A 303 -17.91 -21.17 -24.08
N LYS A 304 -18.68 -20.08 -24.07
CA LYS A 304 -18.19 -18.75 -23.65
C LYS A 304 -17.71 -18.73 -22.21
N GLU A 305 -18.40 -19.45 -21.31
CA GLU A 305 -18.04 -19.50 -19.89
C GLU A 305 -16.65 -20.09 -19.70
N SER A 306 -16.34 -21.20 -20.39
CA SER A 306 -15.00 -21.78 -20.37
C SER A 306 -13.94 -20.84 -20.93
N VAL A 307 -14.20 -20.19 -22.08
CA VAL A 307 -13.22 -19.28 -22.71
C VAL A 307 -12.94 -18.06 -21.84
N GLU A 308 -13.95 -17.50 -21.17
CA GLU A 308 -13.81 -16.35 -20.26
C GLU A 308 -12.86 -16.65 -19.09
N VAL A 309 -12.88 -17.87 -18.55
CA VAL A 309 -11.94 -18.32 -17.51
C VAL A 309 -10.49 -18.26 -18.01
N TYR A 310 -10.22 -18.78 -19.22
CA TYR A 310 -8.87 -18.75 -19.81
C TYR A 310 -8.43 -17.35 -20.19
N LEU A 311 -9.33 -16.53 -20.74
CA LEU A 311 -9.04 -15.14 -21.08
C LEU A 311 -8.65 -14.35 -19.82
N SER A 312 -9.43 -14.48 -18.74
CA SER A 312 -9.12 -13.84 -17.47
C SER A 312 -7.76 -14.27 -16.93
N ALA A 313 -7.45 -15.57 -17.00
CA ALA A 313 -6.14 -16.07 -16.56
C ALA A 313 -4.99 -15.46 -17.39
N CYS A 314 -5.13 -15.38 -18.72
CA CYS A 314 -4.11 -14.76 -19.58
C CYS A 314 -3.91 -13.27 -19.26
N GLN A 315 -4.99 -12.53 -19.02
CA GLN A 315 -4.92 -11.11 -18.64
C GLN A 315 -4.25 -10.90 -17.27
N SER A 316 -4.54 -11.76 -16.29
CA SER A 316 -3.83 -11.75 -15.00
C SER A 316 -2.34 -12.05 -15.16
N ILE A 317 -1.97 -12.97 -16.05
CA ILE A 317 -0.58 -13.28 -16.36
C ILE A 317 0.12 -12.07 -17.00
N SER A 318 -0.51 -11.42 -17.99
CA SER A 318 0.05 -10.22 -18.64
C SER A 318 0.30 -9.10 -17.63
N SER A 319 -0.71 -8.78 -16.82
CA SER A 319 -0.64 -7.71 -15.82
C SER A 319 0.51 -7.94 -14.83
N ARG A 320 0.71 -9.18 -14.38
CA ARG A 320 1.80 -9.50 -13.46
C ARG A 320 3.18 -9.42 -14.14
N LEU A 321 3.29 -9.91 -15.38
CA LEU A 321 4.53 -9.84 -16.14
C LEU A 321 4.97 -8.40 -16.37
N GLU A 322 4.04 -7.52 -16.75
CA GLU A 322 4.31 -6.09 -16.98
C GLU A 322 4.93 -5.42 -15.74
N LEU A 323 4.36 -5.66 -14.55
CA LEU A 323 4.88 -5.14 -13.28
C LEU A 323 6.30 -5.63 -12.99
N THR A 324 6.57 -6.94 -13.19
CA THR A 324 7.90 -7.52 -12.94
C THR A 324 8.94 -7.14 -13.99
N GLN A 325 8.50 -6.98 -15.25
CA GLN A 325 9.35 -6.67 -16.39
C GLN A 325 9.99 -5.29 -16.26
N ALA A 326 9.25 -4.31 -15.73
CA ALA A 326 9.78 -2.98 -15.47
C ALA A 326 10.99 -3.04 -14.51
N LEU A 327 10.89 -3.82 -13.43
CA LEU A 327 11.99 -3.99 -12.49
C LEU A 327 13.17 -4.74 -13.11
N TRP A 328 12.93 -5.84 -13.82
CA TRP A 328 14.00 -6.62 -14.45
C TRP A 328 14.78 -5.78 -15.46
N SER A 329 14.07 -4.97 -16.25
CA SER A 329 14.70 -4.03 -17.18
C SER A 329 15.50 -2.96 -16.45
N ASP A 330 14.96 -2.38 -15.38
CA ASP A 330 15.63 -1.34 -14.59
C ASP A 330 16.90 -1.84 -13.89
N PHE A 331 16.86 -3.02 -13.28
CA PHE A 331 18.04 -3.65 -12.67
C PHE A 331 19.07 -4.06 -13.74
N GLY A 332 18.62 -4.61 -14.87
CA GLY A 332 19.49 -5.06 -15.95
C GLY A 332 20.19 -3.91 -16.69
N HIS A 333 19.55 -2.75 -16.80
CA HIS A 333 20.11 -1.54 -17.43
C HIS A 333 20.54 -0.49 -16.40
N SER A 334 20.95 -0.91 -15.20
CA SER A 334 21.40 -0.01 -14.15
C SER A 334 22.60 0.83 -14.64
N THR A 335 22.35 2.09 -15.03
CA THR A 335 23.37 3.06 -15.42
C THR A 335 23.50 4.20 -14.40
N VAL A 336 24.52 5.05 -14.59
CA VAL A 336 24.70 6.28 -13.81
C VAL A 336 23.71 7.33 -14.32
N ASP A 337 22.45 7.21 -13.91
CA ASP A 337 21.42 8.23 -14.13
C ASP A 337 21.62 9.42 -13.16
N SER A 338 20.99 10.56 -13.43
CA SER A 338 21.04 11.74 -12.55
C SER A 338 19.66 12.37 -12.35
N PRO A 339 19.04 12.26 -11.15
CA PRO A 339 19.40 11.36 -10.06
C PRO A 339 19.01 9.89 -10.38
N PRO A 340 19.85 8.90 -10.06
CA PRO A 340 19.53 7.50 -10.33
C PRO A 340 18.46 6.99 -9.38
N PRO A 341 17.61 6.03 -9.77
CA PRO A 341 16.69 5.41 -8.82
C PRO A 341 17.46 4.70 -7.72
N ALA A 342 16.93 4.75 -6.49
CA ALA A 342 17.44 3.98 -5.38
C ALA A 342 17.07 2.51 -5.57
N ARG A 343 18.07 1.63 -5.58
CA ARG A 343 17.90 0.19 -5.76
C ARG A 343 18.44 -0.56 -4.54
N TRP A 344 17.69 -1.55 -4.05
CA TRP A 344 18.09 -2.36 -2.91
C TRP A 344 17.49 -3.77 -2.94
N ILE A 345 18.11 -4.67 -2.18
CA ILE A 345 17.59 -6.01 -1.87
C ILE A 345 17.18 -6.04 -0.41
N ARG A 346 16.07 -6.70 -0.10
CA ARG A 346 15.66 -7.04 1.26
C ARG A 346 15.60 -8.56 1.42
N TYR A 347 16.22 -9.05 2.49
CA TYR A 347 16.28 -10.45 2.88
C TYR A 347 15.32 -10.70 4.05
N GLN A 348 14.52 -11.76 3.96
CA GLN A 348 13.57 -12.19 4.99
C GLN A 348 13.94 -13.61 5.41
N TYR A 349 14.47 -13.76 6.61
CA TYR A 349 14.85 -15.07 7.16
C TYR A 349 13.63 -15.72 7.82
N GLY A 350 13.27 -16.90 7.32
CA GLY A 350 12.22 -17.74 7.90
C GLY A 350 12.67 -19.18 8.07
N ASN A 351 11.82 -20.00 8.69
CA ASN A 351 12.09 -21.43 8.88
C ASN A 351 12.24 -22.19 7.55
N SER A 352 11.67 -21.67 6.46
CA SER A 352 11.68 -22.24 5.11
C SER A 352 12.82 -21.73 4.22
N GLY A 353 13.72 -20.89 4.74
CA GLY A 353 14.86 -20.33 4.01
C GLY A 353 14.87 -18.80 3.99
N VAL A 354 15.64 -18.24 3.06
CA VAL A 354 15.80 -16.78 2.90
C VAL A 354 14.90 -16.32 1.75
N GLY A 355 13.87 -15.54 2.05
CA GLY A 355 13.07 -14.80 1.07
C GLY A 355 13.81 -13.57 0.59
N ILE A 356 13.74 -13.28 -0.72
CA ILE A 356 14.47 -12.16 -1.35
C ILE A 356 13.49 -11.28 -2.10
N SER A 357 13.56 -9.99 -1.84
CA SER A 357 12.81 -8.97 -2.59
C SER A 357 13.74 -7.87 -3.10
N CYS A 358 13.64 -7.57 -4.38
CA CYS A 358 14.39 -6.51 -5.06
C CYS A 358 13.47 -5.33 -5.29
N HIS A 359 13.98 -4.12 -5.08
CA HIS A 359 13.20 -2.88 -5.12
C HIS A 359 13.94 -1.82 -5.92
N SER A 360 13.18 -1.04 -6.69
CA SER A 360 13.67 0.15 -7.39
C SER A 360 12.69 1.30 -7.17
N SER A 361 13.16 2.40 -6.60
CA SER A 361 12.35 3.57 -6.28
C SER A 361 12.99 4.83 -6.86
N PRO A 362 12.24 5.69 -7.57
CA PRO A 362 12.77 6.99 -7.97
C PRO A 362 13.12 7.83 -6.73
N ILE A 363 14.14 8.68 -6.81
CA ILE A 363 14.50 9.55 -5.69
C ILE A 363 13.48 10.68 -5.50
N LEU A 364 12.90 11.15 -6.60
CA LEU A 364 11.93 12.25 -6.64
C LEU A 364 10.62 11.76 -7.28
N ALA A 365 9.49 12.23 -6.77
CA ALA A 365 8.17 11.96 -7.34
C ALA A 365 7.79 12.95 -8.45
N SER A 366 8.65 13.93 -8.75
CA SER A 366 8.37 15.04 -9.64
C SER A 366 7.91 14.59 -11.03
N ALA A 367 8.59 13.62 -11.66
CA ALA A 367 8.23 13.12 -12.98
C ALA A 367 6.85 12.45 -13.02
N PHE A 368 6.54 11.64 -12.00
CA PHE A 368 5.23 11.00 -11.85
C PHE A 368 4.12 12.03 -11.67
N LEU A 369 4.28 12.93 -10.69
CA LEU A 369 3.27 13.95 -10.39
C LEU A 369 3.10 14.95 -11.54
N GLN A 370 4.16 15.29 -12.26
CA GLN A 370 4.09 16.15 -13.43
C GLN A 370 3.18 15.57 -14.51
N SER A 371 3.48 14.36 -14.97
CA SER A 371 2.78 13.72 -16.08
C SER A 371 1.35 13.28 -15.75
N HIS A 372 1.07 12.95 -14.49
CA HIS A 372 -0.24 12.40 -14.10
C HIS A 372 -1.14 13.41 -13.39
N LEU A 373 -0.58 14.37 -12.63
CA LEU A 373 -1.36 15.33 -11.84
C LEU A 373 -1.22 16.76 -12.36
N TRP A 374 0.00 17.32 -12.40
CA TRP A 374 0.19 18.76 -12.65
C TRP A 374 -0.20 19.19 -14.06
N GLU A 375 0.12 18.39 -15.08
CA GLU A 375 -0.18 18.71 -16.48
C GLU A 375 -1.61 18.37 -16.90
N ARG A 376 -2.35 17.63 -16.05
CA ARG A 376 -3.66 17.07 -16.40
C ARG A 376 -4.81 17.59 -15.57
N ALA A 377 -4.61 17.83 -14.28
CA ALA A 377 -5.68 18.25 -13.39
C ALA A 377 -6.27 19.60 -13.80
N ALA A 378 -7.60 19.74 -13.70
CA ALA A 378 -8.27 21.03 -13.93
C ALA A 378 -7.76 22.13 -12.98
N GLY A 379 -7.33 21.74 -11.78
CA GLY A 379 -6.69 22.62 -10.81
C GLY A 379 -6.30 21.86 -9.56
N VAL A 380 -5.23 22.29 -8.90
CA VAL A 380 -4.75 21.64 -7.67
C VAL A 380 -4.45 22.65 -6.58
N VAL A 381 -5.00 22.40 -5.39
CA VAL A 381 -4.70 23.12 -4.15
C VAL A 381 -3.97 22.18 -3.21
N LEU A 382 -2.87 22.65 -2.65
CA LEU A 382 -2.07 21.94 -1.66
C LEU A 382 -2.11 22.72 -0.35
N THR A 383 -2.55 22.09 0.72
CA THR A 383 -2.60 22.70 2.06
C THR A 383 -2.02 21.74 3.09
N SER A 384 -1.30 22.30 4.05
CA SER A 384 -0.81 21.60 5.24
C SER A 384 -0.11 22.60 6.17
N ALA A 385 -0.15 22.32 7.48
CA ALA A 385 0.52 23.12 8.50
C ALA A 385 2.06 23.11 8.38
N SER A 386 2.65 22.13 7.67
CA SER A 386 4.09 21.83 7.73
C SER A 386 4.80 21.78 6.36
N LEU A 387 4.25 22.42 5.31
CA LEU A 387 4.87 22.41 3.96
C LEU A 387 6.25 23.09 3.90
N THR A 388 6.46 24.13 4.71
CA THR A 388 7.72 24.89 4.67
C THR A 388 8.79 24.24 5.52
N ALA A 389 10.00 24.12 4.99
CA ALA A 389 11.20 23.84 5.76
C ALA A 389 11.98 25.15 5.94
N LEU A 390 12.27 25.54 7.19
CA LEU A 390 12.96 26.79 7.51
C LEU A 390 12.32 28.03 6.83
N GLY A 391 10.98 28.06 6.79
CA GLY A 391 10.21 29.15 6.18
C GLY A 391 10.20 29.18 4.65
N ARG A 392 10.76 28.16 3.97
CA ARG A 392 10.85 28.09 2.50
C ARG A 392 10.16 26.84 1.97
N PHE A 393 9.61 26.92 0.77
CA PHE A 393 8.95 25.80 0.07
C PHE A 393 9.91 24.94 -0.77
N ASP A 394 11.19 25.32 -0.88
CA ASP A 394 12.14 24.73 -1.83
C ASP A 394 12.24 23.20 -1.74
N ARG A 395 12.22 22.65 -0.51
CA ARG A 395 12.21 21.20 -0.29
C ARG A 395 10.97 20.55 -0.92
N PHE A 396 9.80 21.10 -0.63
CA PHE A 396 8.54 20.59 -1.19
C PHE A 396 8.53 20.69 -2.73
N LYS A 397 8.97 21.84 -3.29
CA LYS A 397 9.06 22.03 -4.74
C LYS A 397 9.95 20.99 -5.40
N LEU A 398 11.12 20.72 -4.82
CA LEU A 398 12.06 19.73 -5.33
C LEU A 398 11.46 18.31 -5.34
N HIS A 399 10.80 17.91 -4.24
CA HIS A 399 10.27 16.56 -4.10
C HIS A 399 8.97 16.33 -4.90
N ALA A 400 8.07 17.31 -4.92
CA ALA A 400 6.76 17.23 -5.58
C ALA A 400 6.81 17.66 -7.06
N GLY A 401 7.81 18.44 -7.49
CA GLY A 401 7.92 18.93 -8.87
C GLY A 401 6.80 19.90 -9.25
N THR A 402 6.32 20.71 -8.32
CA THR A 402 5.23 21.68 -8.55
C THR A 402 5.55 22.63 -9.71
N PRO A 403 4.56 23.03 -10.54
CA PRO A 403 4.75 23.92 -11.68
C PRO A 403 5.45 25.24 -11.35
N SER A 404 6.13 25.82 -12.35
CA SER A 404 6.88 27.07 -12.18
C SER A 404 6.00 28.29 -11.89
N ASP A 405 4.74 28.25 -12.31
CA ASP A 405 3.71 29.27 -12.09
C ASP A 405 2.87 29.02 -10.83
N ALA A 406 3.19 27.98 -10.05
CA ALA A 406 2.52 27.70 -8.78
C ALA A 406 2.66 28.86 -7.78
N GLN A 407 1.57 29.18 -7.10
CA GLN A 407 1.54 30.21 -6.06
C GLN A 407 1.75 29.59 -4.68
N TYR A 408 2.55 30.25 -3.84
CA TYR A 408 2.86 29.78 -2.49
C TYR A 408 2.54 30.86 -1.48
N VAL A 409 1.80 30.48 -0.44
CA VAL A 409 1.42 31.37 0.66
C VAL A 409 1.72 30.66 1.97
N ALA A 410 2.53 31.28 2.83
CA ALA A 410 2.72 30.84 4.20
C ALA A 410 1.87 31.73 5.11
N VAL A 411 0.87 31.14 5.75
CA VAL A 411 -0.02 31.85 6.69
C VAL A 411 0.59 31.79 8.09
N THR A 412 0.60 32.92 8.80
CA THR A 412 1.09 32.97 10.18
C THR A 412 0.13 32.26 11.13
N SER A 413 0.68 31.51 12.08
CA SER A 413 -0.11 30.88 13.13
C SER A 413 -0.89 31.94 13.95
N PRO A 414 -2.17 31.70 14.25
CA PRO A 414 -2.97 32.60 15.08
C PRO A 414 -2.67 32.47 16.58
N PHE A 415 -1.86 31.47 16.98
CA PHE A 415 -1.59 31.17 18.39
C PHE A 415 -0.47 32.03 18.98
N ASP A 416 -0.64 32.41 20.26
CA ASP A 416 0.38 33.11 21.03
C ASP A 416 1.34 32.11 21.69
N TYR A 417 2.41 31.76 20.98
CA TYR A 417 3.46 30.85 21.48
C TYR A 417 4.26 31.42 22.65
N SER A 418 4.13 32.70 23.01
CA SER A 418 4.80 33.25 24.21
C SER A 418 4.28 32.62 25.51
N ARG A 419 3.08 32.01 25.46
CA ARG A 419 2.49 31.23 26.55
C ARG A 419 3.04 29.81 26.65
N ALA A 420 3.70 29.30 25.61
CA ALA A 420 4.33 28.00 25.60
C ALA A 420 5.75 28.07 26.19
N ARG A 421 6.21 26.96 26.78
CA ARG A 421 7.58 26.82 27.28
C ARG A 421 8.23 25.60 26.65
N LEU A 422 9.40 25.80 26.05
CA LEU A 422 10.25 24.70 25.61
C LEU A 422 11.29 24.43 26.69
N HIS A 423 11.27 23.21 27.24
CA HIS A 423 12.26 22.75 28.20
C HIS A 423 13.18 21.73 27.53
N ILE A 424 14.49 22.00 27.52
CA ILE A 424 15.51 21.11 26.98
C ILE A 424 16.38 20.66 28.17
N PRO A 425 16.23 19.42 28.67
CA PRO A 425 17.06 18.91 29.75
C PRO A 425 18.53 18.89 29.34
N SER A 426 19.40 19.52 30.14
CA SER A 426 20.85 19.58 29.88
C SER A 426 21.63 18.39 30.45
N ASP A 427 20.97 17.58 31.28
CA ASP A 427 21.52 16.51 32.10
C ASP A 427 21.25 15.10 31.53
N LEU A 428 20.46 14.99 30.46
CA LEU A 428 20.22 13.71 29.79
C LEU A 428 21.44 13.28 28.95
N PRO A 429 21.77 11.97 28.91
CA PRO A 429 22.75 11.43 28.00
C PRO A 429 22.44 11.79 26.55
N ALA A 430 23.46 11.82 25.69
CA ALA A 430 23.23 12.05 24.27
C ALA A 430 22.43 10.90 23.64
N ALA A 431 21.50 11.22 22.74
CA ALA A 431 20.61 10.22 22.12
C ALA A 431 21.33 9.18 21.23
N ASN A 432 22.61 9.41 20.89
CA ASN A 432 23.44 8.42 20.20
C ASN A 432 23.88 7.27 21.13
N ASP A 433 23.86 7.46 22.45
CA ASP A 433 23.98 6.39 23.45
C ASP A 433 22.58 5.92 23.86
N ALA A 434 21.98 5.10 22.99
CA ALA A 434 20.59 4.67 23.15
C ALA A 434 20.33 3.94 24.49
N PRO A 435 21.20 3.03 24.99
CA PRO A 435 21.00 2.41 26.30
C PRO A 435 21.00 3.42 27.45
N ALA A 436 22.01 4.29 27.54
CA ALA A 436 22.11 5.26 28.63
C ALA A 436 20.95 6.27 28.60
N HIS A 437 20.60 6.77 27.40
CA HIS A 437 19.48 7.67 27.23
C HIS A 437 18.15 7.02 27.63
N THR A 438 17.91 5.77 27.24
CA THR A 438 16.68 5.04 27.58
C THR A 438 16.54 4.83 29.08
N GLN A 439 17.64 4.48 29.76
CA GLN A 439 17.65 4.35 31.22
C GLN A 439 17.35 5.68 31.91
N ALA A 440 17.98 6.77 31.47
CA ALA A 440 17.73 8.10 32.01
C ALA A 440 16.27 8.55 31.80
N LEU A 441 15.65 8.18 30.67
CA LEU A 441 14.22 8.42 30.45
C LEU A 441 13.37 7.64 31.47
N ILE A 442 13.63 6.35 31.70
CA ILE A 442 12.88 5.54 32.67
C ILE A 442 12.93 6.17 34.07
N GLU A 443 14.10 6.66 34.48
CA GLU A 443 14.30 7.28 35.78
C GLU A 443 13.60 8.64 35.90
N ARG A 444 13.58 9.43 34.81
CA ARG A 444 13.04 10.80 34.82
C ARG A 444 11.55 10.89 34.51
N MET A 445 11.01 9.94 33.75
CA MET A 445 9.63 9.98 33.24
C MET A 445 8.56 10.14 34.34
N PRO A 446 8.64 9.45 35.52
CA PRO A 446 7.64 9.62 36.57
C PRO A 446 7.43 11.08 36.98
N GLU A 447 8.53 11.82 37.18
CA GLU A 447 8.47 13.24 37.56
C GLU A 447 7.94 14.14 36.44
N LEU A 448 8.10 13.74 35.18
CA LEU A 448 7.60 14.49 34.02
C LEU A 448 6.10 14.27 33.82
N LEU A 449 5.63 13.03 33.98
CA LEU A 449 4.23 12.65 33.77
C LEU A 449 3.30 13.19 34.86
N ASP A 450 3.79 13.46 36.06
CA ASP A 450 2.98 14.01 37.16
C ASP A 450 2.75 15.53 37.06
N GLN A 451 3.34 16.21 36.06
CA GLN A 451 3.23 17.68 35.91
C GLN A 451 1.96 18.15 35.20
N ALA A 452 1.24 17.24 34.54
CA ALA A 452 0.05 17.57 33.76
C ALA A 452 -0.97 16.44 33.80
N ASP A 453 -2.25 16.79 33.72
CA ASP A 453 -3.33 15.80 33.73
C ASP A 453 -3.35 14.99 32.42
N GLY A 454 -3.14 15.66 31.28
CA GLY A 454 -2.99 15.03 29.96
C GLY A 454 -1.58 15.19 29.41
N THR A 455 -0.94 14.06 29.08
CA THR A 455 0.41 14.06 28.50
C THR A 455 0.50 13.16 27.26
N LEU A 456 1.18 13.64 26.21
CA LEU A 456 1.57 12.85 25.05
C LEU A 456 3.09 12.67 25.03
N VAL A 457 3.55 11.42 24.96
CA VAL A 457 4.96 11.07 24.84
C VAL A 457 5.20 10.42 23.48
N LEU A 458 6.07 11.05 22.68
CA LEU A 458 6.41 10.60 21.33
C LEU A 458 7.80 9.97 21.29
N PHE A 459 7.89 8.78 20.70
CA PHE A 459 9.15 8.06 20.51
C PHE A 459 9.49 7.94 19.03
N SER A 460 10.79 7.96 18.70
CA SER A 460 11.30 7.71 17.36
C SER A 460 11.45 6.22 17.04
N SER A 461 11.37 5.34 18.04
CA SER A 461 11.54 3.89 17.89
C SER A 461 10.58 3.12 18.79
N ARG A 462 9.89 2.12 18.22
CA ARG A 462 9.04 1.19 18.97
C ARG A 462 9.81 0.47 20.07
N ARG A 463 11.07 0.10 19.80
CA ARG A 463 11.93 -0.58 20.79
C ARG A 463 12.09 0.27 22.04
N GLN A 464 12.44 1.56 21.89
CA GLN A 464 12.62 2.46 23.03
C GLN A 464 11.31 2.70 23.77
N MET A 465 10.19 2.91 23.05
CA MET A 465 8.87 3.07 23.68
C MET A 465 8.52 1.88 24.57
N THR A 466 8.70 0.65 24.07
CA THR A 466 8.43 -0.58 24.83
C THR A 466 9.37 -0.71 26.02
N THR A 467 10.67 -0.52 25.83
CA THR A 467 11.65 -0.59 26.93
C THR A 467 11.38 0.44 28.02
N VAL A 468 11.02 1.67 27.65
CA VAL A 468 10.65 2.70 28.63
C VAL A 468 9.39 2.27 29.37
N TYR A 469 8.32 1.89 28.67
CA TYR A 469 7.07 1.44 29.29
C TYR A 469 7.28 0.31 30.31
N GLU A 470 8.04 -0.73 29.93
CA GLU A 470 8.33 -1.87 30.79
C GLU A 470 9.20 -1.51 32.01
N GLY A 471 10.07 -0.51 31.87
CA GLY A 471 10.91 0.00 32.95
C GLY A 471 10.17 0.89 33.96
N LEU A 472 8.98 1.38 33.64
CA LEU A 472 8.22 2.26 34.54
C LEU A 472 7.54 1.48 35.69
N PRO A 473 7.30 2.12 36.85
CA PRO A 473 6.49 1.54 37.91
C PRO A 473 5.09 1.10 37.45
N SER A 474 4.58 -0.02 37.94
CA SER A 474 3.29 -0.60 37.53
C SER A 474 2.12 0.38 37.68
N ALA A 475 2.13 1.22 38.72
CA ALA A 475 1.10 2.25 38.93
C ALA A 475 1.04 3.31 37.81
N LEU A 476 2.17 3.59 37.15
CA LEU A 476 2.20 4.47 35.98
C LEU A 476 1.83 3.74 34.70
N GLN A 477 2.19 2.47 34.58
CA GLN A 477 1.80 1.64 33.42
C GLN A 477 0.27 1.59 33.25
N GLU A 478 -0.49 1.49 34.36
CA GLU A 478 -1.96 1.51 34.34
C GLU A 478 -2.56 2.83 33.82
N ARG A 479 -1.83 3.94 33.92
CA ARG A 479 -2.25 5.27 33.40
C ARG A 479 -1.87 5.49 31.93
N ILE A 480 -1.01 4.64 31.37
CA ILE A 480 -0.45 4.79 30.03
C ILE A 480 -1.28 4.01 29.01
N LEU A 481 -1.80 4.75 28.04
CA LEU A 481 -2.48 4.25 26.85
C LEU A 481 -1.45 4.12 25.72
N LYS A 482 -1.01 2.90 25.44
CA LYS A 482 0.05 2.60 24.47
C LYS A 482 -0.52 2.22 23.10
N GLN A 483 0.04 2.82 22.04
CA GLN A 483 -0.40 2.64 20.66
C GLN A 483 -0.56 1.17 20.16
N ASP A 484 0.20 0.21 20.70
CA ASP A 484 0.16 -1.19 20.19
C ASP A 484 -0.95 -2.06 20.81
N VAL A 485 -1.84 -1.51 21.65
CA VAL A 485 -2.85 -2.29 22.40
C VAL A 485 -4.25 -2.18 21.79
N GLN A 486 -4.61 -0.99 21.31
CA GLN A 486 -5.95 -0.68 20.75
C GLN A 486 -5.80 0.26 19.55
N SER A 487 -6.91 0.47 18.82
CA SER A 487 -6.92 1.44 17.72
C SER A 487 -6.62 2.86 18.22
N LYS A 488 -5.95 3.67 17.40
CA LYS A 488 -5.63 5.08 17.73
C LYS A 488 -6.86 5.86 18.18
N LYS A 489 -7.99 5.69 17.49
CA LYS A 489 -9.27 6.34 17.80
C LYS A 489 -9.74 5.99 19.22
N SER A 490 -9.75 4.69 19.55
CA SER A 490 -10.15 4.22 20.88
C SER A 490 -9.23 4.76 21.99
N LEU A 491 -7.92 4.81 21.75
CA LEU A 491 -6.96 5.37 22.71
C LEU A 491 -7.19 6.87 22.97
N ILE A 492 -7.46 7.65 21.92
CA ILE A 492 -7.76 9.09 22.05
C ILE A 492 -9.10 9.32 22.77
N GLU A 493 -10.13 8.55 22.42
CA GLU A 493 -11.44 8.63 23.09
C GLU A 493 -11.35 8.26 24.57
N GLN A 494 -10.61 7.20 24.90
CA GLN A 494 -10.36 6.81 26.29
C GLN A 494 -9.53 7.86 27.04
N HIS A 495 -8.48 8.40 26.41
CA HIS A 495 -7.68 9.48 26.97
C HIS A 495 -8.57 10.68 27.32
N LYS A 496 -9.35 11.14 26.34
CA LYS A 496 -10.29 12.25 26.52
C LYS A 496 -11.30 11.98 27.62
N HIS A 497 -11.91 10.79 27.65
CA HIS A 497 -12.88 10.43 28.69
C HIS A 497 -12.26 10.47 30.09
N ILE A 498 -11.01 10.01 30.26
CA ILE A 498 -10.32 10.06 31.56
C ILE A 498 -10.04 11.51 31.96
N ILE A 499 -9.55 12.35 31.05
CA ILE A 499 -9.27 13.76 31.32
C ILE A 499 -10.54 14.56 31.63
N ASP A 500 -11.60 14.38 30.84
CA ASP A 500 -12.89 15.05 31.04
C ASP A 500 -13.56 14.64 32.36
N ALA A 501 -13.26 13.43 32.86
CA ALA A 501 -13.67 12.96 34.19
C ALA A 501 -12.77 13.48 35.34
N GLY A 502 -11.78 14.33 35.04
CA GLY A 502 -10.83 14.88 36.03
C GLY A 502 -9.72 13.92 36.45
N GLY A 503 -9.52 12.83 35.70
CA GLY A 503 -8.41 11.90 35.89
C GLY A 503 -7.14 12.35 35.16
N GLN A 504 -6.07 11.58 35.35
CA GLN A 504 -4.80 11.79 34.64
C GLN A 504 -4.56 10.64 33.66
N SER A 505 -4.14 10.97 32.43
CA SER A 505 -3.92 10.00 31.38
C SER A 505 -2.70 10.35 30.55
N VAL A 506 -1.99 9.33 30.07
CA VAL A 506 -0.77 9.48 29.27
C VAL A 506 -0.89 8.67 28.00
N LEU A 507 -0.66 9.29 26.85
CA LEU A 507 -0.57 8.61 25.55
C LEU A 507 0.90 8.32 25.22
N PHE A 508 1.22 7.06 24.92
CA PHE A 508 2.51 6.66 24.36
C PHE A 508 2.34 6.34 22.88
N GLY A 509 3.05 7.06 22.02
CA GLY A 509 2.91 6.91 20.57
C GLY A 509 4.21 7.09 19.79
N LEU A 510 4.15 6.65 18.53
CA LEU A 510 5.20 6.87 17.53
C LEU A 510 4.79 8.02 16.59
N ALA A 511 5.42 8.13 15.41
CA ALA A 511 5.12 9.16 14.42
C ALA A 511 3.62 9.32 14.10
N SER A 512 2.84 8.24 14.10
CA SER A 512 1.39 8.29 13.85
C SER A 512 0.58 9.02 14.93
N PHE A 513 1.14 9.25 16.12
CA PHE A 513 0.56 10.10 17.18
C PHE A 513 1.16 11.51 17.16
N ALA A 514 2.22 11.77 16.39
CA ALA A 514 2.74 13.12 16.19
C ALA A 514 1.82 13.95 15.27
N GLU A 515 0.99 13.28 14.48
CA GLU A 515 0.04 13.89 13.54
C GLU A 515 -1.40 13.49 13.90
N GLY A 516 -2.29 14.48 13.97
CA GLY A 516 -3.74 14.27 14.22
C GLY A 516 -4.06 13.65 15.58
N VAL A 517 -3.53 14.20 16.67
CA VAL A 517 -3.90 13.91 18.07
C VAL A 517 -4.53 15.14 18.68
#